data_AF-A0A0F9JYA0-F1
#
_entry.id   AF-A0A0F9JYA0-F1
#
_cell.length_a   1.000
_cell.length_b   1.000
_cell.length_c   1.000
_cell.angle_alpha   90.00
_cell.angle_beta   90.00
_cell.angle_gamma   90.00
#
_symmetry.space_group_name_H-M   'P 1'
#
loop_
_entity.id
_entity.type
_entity.pdbx_description
1 polymer ?
#
loop_
_entity_poly.entity_id
_entity_poly.type
_entity_poly.pdbx_seq_one_letter_code
_entity_poly.pdbx_strand_id
1 'polypeptide(L)' 'MKHLEVYSAGIFHVSICTTITDRDEILKELNEQHPSGTDNGWTFSKDKTFHQGGPNPGPCEEGMKGAKHYLMNA' A
#
# COMPACT_ATOMS: atom_id res chain seq x y z
N MET A 1 6.99 -6.93 13.75
CA MET A 1 7.89 -5.92 13.16
C MET A 1 7.09 -5.23 12.07
N LYS A 2 7.01 -3.89 12.08
CA LYS A 2 6.27 -3.16 11.05
C LYS A 2 7.02 -3.27 9.72
N HIS A 3 6.29 -3.50 8.63
CA HIS A 3 6.84 -3.62 7.28
C HIS A 3 5.89 -2.95 6.29
N LEU A 4 6.45 -2.20 5.34
CA LEU A 4 5.74 -1.65 4.20
C LEU A 4 6.65 -1.81 2.99
N GLU A 5 6.10 -2.32 1.90
CA GLU A 5 6.83 -2.55 0.66
C GLU A 5 5.99 -2.17 -0.54
N VAL A 6 6.59 -1.39 -1.43
CA VAL A 6 6.07 -1.09 -2.75
C VAL A 6 6.57 -2.16 -3.72
N TYR A 7 5.67 -2.97 -4.26
CA TYR A 7 6.03 -4.04 -5.21
C TYR A 7 5.61 -3.74 -6.66
N SER A 8 4.84 -2.66 -6.88
CA SER A 8 4.54 -2.15 -8.22
C SER A 8 4.17 -0.67 -8.12
N ALA A 9 4.85 0.18 -8.90
CA ALA A 9 4.63 1.62 -8.92
C ALA A 9 4.37 2.12 -10.34
N GLY A 10 3.30 2.90 -10.50
CA GLY A 10 2.98 3.66 -11.70
C GLY A 10 2.83 5.15 -11.39
N ILE A 11 2.43 5.93 -12.39
CA ILE A 11 2.34 7.41 -12.26
C ILE A 11 1.26 7.83 -11.26
N PHE A 12 0.08 7.20 -11.32
CA PHE A 12 -1.09 7.55 -10.49
C PHE A 12 -1.47 6.47 -9.50
N HIS A 13 -0.80 5.31 -9.53
CA HIS A 13 -1.17 4.15 -8.74
C HIS A 13 0.07 3.47 -8.18
N VAL A 14 0.00 3.00 -6.94
CA VAL A 14 1.05 2.15 -6.35
C VAL A 14 0.41 1.00 -5.58
N SER A 15 0.95 -0.20 -5.78
CA SER A 15 0.56 -1.40 -5.06
C SER A 15 1.53 -1.63 -3.92
N ILE A 16 0.98 -1.69 -2.71
CA ILE A 16 1.76 -1.90 -1.49
C ILE A 16 1.35 -3.17 -0.77
N CYS A 17 2.28 -3.68 0.02
CA CYS A 17 2.08 -4.76 0.95
C CYS A 17 2.60 -4.33 2.31
N THR A 18 1.84 -4.59 3.37
CA THR A 18 2.20 -4.10 4.70
C THR A 18 1.63 -4.95 5.83
N THR A 19 2.40 -5.09 6.90
CA THR A 19 1.92 -5.63 8.19
C THR A 19 1.35 -4.57 9.11
N ILE A 20 1.41 -3.29 8.72
CA ILE A 20 0.82 -2.17 9.45
C ILE A 20 -0.71 -2.28 9.35
N THR A 21 -1.39 -2.10 10.49
CA THR A 21 -2.85 -2.22 10.57
C THR A 21 -3.56 -0.87 10.55
N ASP A 22 -2.87 0.17 11.03
CA ASP A 22 -3.40 1.53 11.07
C ASP A 22 -3.25 2.22 9.71
N ARG A 23 -4.34 2.82 9.21
CA ARG A 23 -4.36 3.40 7.87
C ARG A 23 -3.58 4.70 7.78
N ASP A 24 -3.60 5.50 8.84
CA ASP A 24 -2.89 6.78 8.85
C ASP A 24 -1.37 6.53 8.96
N GLU A 25 -0.95 5.53 9.71
CA GLU A 25 0.44 5.06 9.75
C GLU A 25 0.91 4.54 8.39
N ILE A 26 0.08 3.75 7.67
CA ILE A 26 0.40 3.32 6.30
C ILE A 26 0.63 4.52 5.38
N LEU A 27 -0.28 5.50 5.39
CA LEU A 27 -0.18 6.67 4.54
C LEU A 27 1.04 7.52 4.87
N LYS A 28 1.32 7.70 6.16
CA LYS A 28 2.51 8.42 6.63
C LYS A 28 3.78 7.74 6.13
N GLU A 29 3.95 6.46 6.43
CA GLU A 29 5.16 5.70 6.08
C GLU A 29 5.34 5.63 4.55
N LEU A 30 4.26 5.40 3.79
CA LEU A 30 4.31 5.38 2.34
C LEU A 30 4.71 6.73 1.75
N ASN A 31 4.11 7.83 2.21
CA ASN A 31 4.40 9.16 1.66
C ASN A 31 5.78 9.70 2.08
N GLU A 32 6.30 9.27 3.23
CA GLU A 32 7.66 9.61 3.68
C GLU A 32 8.72 8.84 2.87
N GLN A 33 8.52 7.54 2.63
CA GLN A 33 9.50 6.69 1.94
C GLN A 33 9.39 6.74 0.41
N HIS A 34 8.17 6.91 -0.12
CA HIS A 34 7.84 6.83 -1.53
C HIS A 34 6.86 7.96 -1.92
N PRO A 35 7.29 9.23 -1.95
CA PRO A 35 6.40 10.34 -2.27
C PRO A 35 5.78 10.20 -3.67
N SER A 36 4.48 10.55 -3.81
CA SER A 36 3.75 10.46 -5.08
C SER A 36 4.12 11.57 -6.09
N GLY A 37 4.69 12.68 -5.60
CA GLY A 37 4.91 13.89 -6.39
C GLY A 37 3.63 14.72 -6.65
N THR A 38 2.49 14.36 -6.05
CA THR A 38 1.23 15.12 -6.08
C THR A 38 1.02 15.88 -4.77
N ASP A 39 0.27 16.98 -4.80
CA ASP A 39 0.00 17.81 -3.61
C ASP A 39 -0.71 17.04 -2.47
N ASN A 40 -1.45 15.98 -2.82
CA ASN A 40 -2.23 15.20 -1.85
C ASN A 40 -1.51 13.93 -1.36
N GLY A 41 -0.35 13.59 -1.93
CA GLY A 41 0.33 12.34 -1.63
C GLY A 41 -0.44 11.11 -2.13
N TRP A 42 0.05 9.92 -1.79
CA TRP A 42 -0.69 8.68 -1.91
C TRP A 42 -1.86 8.62 -0.93
N THR A 43 -2.99 8.14 -1.42
CA THR A 43 -4.22 7.86 -0.66
C THR A 43 -4.71 6.45 -0.97
N PHE A 44 -5.53 5.86 -0.11
CA PHE A 44 -6.11 4.56 -0.43
C PHE A 44 -7.07 4.63 -1.62
N SER A 45 -6.97 3.65 -2.52
CA SER A 45 -7.92 3.54 -3.63
C SER A 45 -9.36 3.38 -3.13
N LYS A 46 -10.27 4.07 -3.83
CA LYS A 46 -11.72 3.97 -3.63
C LYS A 46 -12.33 2.84 -4.46
N ASP A 47 -11.54 2.16 -5.30
CA ASP A 47 -12.02 1.01 -6.05
C ASP A 47 -12.44 -0.10 -5.08
N LYS A 48 -13.70 -0.51 -5.17
CA LYS A 48 -14.30 -1.52 -4.29
C LYS A 48 -13.61 -2.88 -4.40
N THR A 49 -12.91 -3.15 -5.49
CA THR A 49 -12.13 -4.38 -5.69
C THR A 49 -10.85 -4.43 -4.85
N PHE A 50 -10.28 -3.27 -4.49
CA PHE A 50 -8.99 -3.17 -3.75
C PHE A 50 -9.12 -2.45 -2.39
N HIS A 51 -10.30 -1.94 -2.06
CA HIS A 51 -10.53 -1.09 -0.90
C HIS A 51 -10.27 -1.76 0.46
N GLN A 52 -10.47 -3.09 0.53
CA GLN A 52 -10.48 -3.82 1.80
C GLN A 52 -9.12 -4.37 2.24
N GLY A 53 -8.08 -4.26 1.41
CA GLY A 53 -6.77 -4.76 1.79
C GLY A 53 -6.60 -6.28 1.65
N GLY A 54 -7.42 -6.92 0.80
CA GLY A 54 -7.47 -8.38 0.68
C GLY A 54 -6.15 -8.99 0.16
N PRO A 55 -5.90 -10.28 0.42
CA PRO A 55 -4.74 -10.97 -0.13
C PRO A 55 -4.81 -10.97 -1.66
N ASN A 56 -3.68 -10.66 -2.30
CA ASN A 56 -3.49 -10.75 -3.75
C ASN A 56 -2.42 -11.84 -3.97
N PRO A 57 -2.56 -12.78 -4.92
CA PRO A 57 -1.48 -13.70 -5.28
C PRO A 57 -0.28 -12.88 -5.76
N GLY A 58 0.67 -12.66 -4.87
CA GLY A 58 1.80 -11.78 -5.05
C GLY A 58 2.88 -12.09 -4.00
N PRO A 59 4.06 -11.46 -4.11
CA PRO A 59 5.26 -11.87 -3.35
C PRO A 59 5.10 -11.89 -1.83
N CYS A 60 4.06 -11.27 -1.27
CA CYS A 60 3.82 -11.25 0.16
C CYS A 60 3.09 -12.46 0.74
N GLU A 61 2.32 -13.23 -0.05
CA GLU A 61 1.73 -14.48 0.48
C GLU A 61 2.82 -15.50 0.85
N GLU A 62 3.97 -15.45 0.17
CA GLU A 62 5.09 -16.36 0.40
C GLU A 62 6.05 -15.87 1.49
N GLY A 63 6.20 -14.55 1.67
CA GLY A 63 7.24 -13.97 2.53
C GLY A 63 6.78 -13.40 3.88
N MET A 64 5.54 -12.93 4.02
CA MET A 64 5.10 -12.18 5.21
C MET A 64 3.70 -12.55 5.69
N LYS A 65 3.65 -13.52 6.59
CA LYS A 65 2.41 -13.95 7.25
C LYS A 65 1.69 -12.75 7.89
N GLY A 66 0.45 -12.52 7.46
CA GLY A 66 -0.43 -11.47 8.00
C GLY A 66 -0.29 -10.11 7.32
N ALA A 67 0.49 -9.99 6.25
CA ALA A 67 0.51 -8.78 5.44
C ALA A 67 -0.80 -8.58 4.66
N LYS A 68 -1.19 -7.32 4.49
CA LYS A 68 -2.33 -6.87 3.68
C LYS A 68 -1.84 -6.13 2.44
N HIS A 69 -2.63 -6.21 1.36
CA HIS A 69 -2.28 -5.57 0.09
C HIS A 69 -3.22 -4.42 -0.20
N TYR A 70 -2.68 -3.25 -0.50
CA TYR A 70 -3.49 -2.08 -0.86
C TYR A 70 -3.08 -1.55 -2.23
N LEU A 71 -4.08 -1.09 -2.98
CA LEU A 71 -3.88 -0.18 -4.08
C LEU A 71 -4.02 1.25 -3.55
N MET A 72 -3.05 2.09 -3.89
CA MET A 72 -3.01 3.49 -3.50
C MET A 72 -3.06 4.36 -4.76
N ASN A 73 -3.65 5.56 -4.64
CA ASN A 73 -3.83 6.53 -5.71
C ASN A 73 -3.16 7.85 -5.33
N ALA A 74 -2.47 8.49 -6.28
CA ALA A 74 -1.86 9.80 -6.13
C ALA A 74 -2.87 10.96 -6.29
#